data_AF-B8LEB1-F1
#
_entry.id   AF-B8LEB1-F1
#
_cell.length_a   1.000
_cell.length_b   1.000
_cell.length_c   1.000
_cell.angle_alpha   90.00
_cell.angle_beta   90.00
_cell.angle_gamma   90.00
#
_symmetry.space_group_name_H-M   'P 1'
#
loop_
_entity.id
_entity.type
_entity.pdbx_description
1 polymer ?
#
loop_
_entity_poly.entity_id
_entity_poly.type
_entity_poly.pdbx_seq_one_letter_code
_entity_poly.pdbx_strand_id
1 'polypeptide(L)'
;MNDTLRNNILFGHASRAKTSSQRNKVDDIDEKRYELALDICSLTHDLDLLPSGDQTEIGERGITLSGGQKARVALARAVYHDADLYLLDDPLAAVDAHVAKDLFNKCIVDELLLGKSKEDSTQERNATVVLVTNALQYLSHPMVDKIICLGDGCVEEAGTFAQLSSDPSSSFSSFLSVIAETSKATIEQANTEDVVDLDESDDLSENALDCVDEPDVAKVIEPNSPRRTSSSVRRSIVKRTEEAENESGAKGGALMTDEFKERKKGSVDRDVYMAWADSAGGVSVGVSILLLFTIVEALTVSSKWWLTHWSQSGGSNAFFFLGIYALINFAAIFATFGRLMLFILAGLRASHSMFEHLLEIVMSAPMSFFDT
;
A
#
# COMPACT_ATOMS: atom_id res chain seq x y z
N MET A 1 11.07 4.96 2.11
CA MET A 1 11.50 3.70 2.74
C MET A 1 10.38 3.25 3.67
N ASN A 2 10.15 1.95 3.84
CA ASN A 2 9.19 1.43 4.82
C ASN A 2 9.77 1.64 6.22
N ASP A 3 9.50 2.81 6.80
CA ASP A 3 9.95 3.27 8.12
C ASP A 3 9.01 4.40 8.58
N THR A 4 9.20 4.93 9.78
CA THR A 4 8.44 6.09 10.28
C THR A 4 8.64 7.31 9.39
N LEU A 5 7.65 8.21 9.38
CA LEU A 5 7.72 9.47 8.65
C LEU A 5 8.94 10.29 9.10
N ARG A 6 9.18 10.37 10.41
CA ARG A 6 10.37 10.99 11.00
C ARG A 6 11.66 10.43 10.43
N ASN A 7 11.81 9.10 10.42
CA ASN A 7 13.02 8.45 9.90
C ASN A 7 13.20 8.67 8.39
N ASN A 8 12.10 8.80 7.63
CA ASN A 8 12.17 9.13 6.21
C ASN A 8 12.69 10.56 5.99
N ILE A 9 12.33 11.53 6.82
CA ILE A 9 12.84 12.91 6.75
C ILE A 9 14.31 12.97 7.18
N LEU A 10 14.67 12.31 8.29
CA LEU A 10 16.04 12.26 8.80
C LEU A 10 17.00 11.47 7.90
N PHE A 11 16.47 10.54 7.10
CA PHE A 11 17.14 9.79 6.03
C PHE A 11 18.58 9.33 6.37
N GLY A 12 18.74 8.57 7.45
CA GLY A 12 20.02 7.97 7.84
C GLY A 12 20.89 8.81 8.77
N HIS A 13 20.57 10.09 9.02
CA HIS A 13 21.21 10.88 10.08
C HIS A 13 20.99 10.25 11.47
N ALA A 14 19.86 9.59 11.71
CA ALA A 14 19.60 8.84 12.94
C ALA A 14 20.31 7.47 13.03
N SER A 15 20.67 6.85 11.90
CA SER A 15 21.14 5.45 11.86
C SER A 15 22.67 5.33 11.99
N ARG A 16 23.41 6.39 11.66
CA ARG A 16 24.88 6.42 11.78
C ARG A 16 25.36 6.34 13.24
N ALA A 17 24.50 6.73 14.18
CA ALA A 17 24.73 6.63 15.63
C ALA A 17 24.77 5.19 16.17
N LYS A 18 24.15 4.20 15.49
CA LYS A 18 24.00 2.84 16.04
C LYS A 18 25.08 1.84 15.61
N THR A 19 25.88 2.14 14.57
CA THR A 19 26.75 1.15 13.92
C THR A 19 28.25 1.31 14.24
N SER A 20 28.65 2.35 14.97
CA SER A 20 30.08 2.63 15.20
C SER A 20 30.45 2.74 16.67
N SER A 21 30.81 1.61 17.27
CA SER A 21 31.41 1.51 18.62
C SER A 21 32.79 2.20 18.76
N GLN A 22 33.21 3.07 17.84
CA GLN A 22 34.50 3.74 17.91
C GLN A 22 34.63 4.96 16.98
N ARG A 23 33.88 6.04 17.24
CA ARG A 23 34.36 7.43 17.13
C ARG A 23 33.30 8.40 17.63
N ASN A 24 33.67 9.20 18.63
CA ASN A 24 32.88 10.30 19.16
C ASN A 24 32.51 11.31 18.06
N LYS A 25 31.30 11.17 17.51
CA LYS A 25 30.43 12.28 17.15
C LYS A 25 29.02 11.71 17.16
N VAL A 26 28.31 11.93 18.26
CA VAL A 26 26.86 11.81 18.26
C VAL A 26 26.41 12.87 17.27
N ASP A 27 26.02 12.48 16.06
CA ASP A 27 25.25 13.36 15.18
C ASP A 27 23.88 13.47 15.88
N ASP A 28 23.82 14.40 16.83
CA ASP A 28 22.60 14.73 17.55
C ASP A 28 21.57 15.14 16.51
N ILE A 29 20.36 14.58 16.60
CA ILE A 29 19.28 14.97 15.69
C ILE A 29 19.01 16.45 15.96
N ASP A 30 19.13 17.29 14.94
CA ASP A 30 18.86 18.72 15.08
C ASP A 30 17.34 18.92 15.08
N GLU A 31 16.75 18.87 16.28
CA GLU A 31 15.31 18.97 16.44
C GLU A 31 14.77 20.31 15.93
N LYS A 32 15.52 21.40 16.11
CA LYS A 32 15.12 22.72 15.61
C LYS A 32 15.01 22.72 14.09
N ARG A 33 15.99 22.13 13.42
CA ARG A 33 15.99 22.03 11.96
C ARG A 33 14.93 21.07 11.45
N TYR A 34 14.64 20.01 12.19
CA TYR A 34 13.55 19.10 11.88
C TYR A 34 12.19 19.81 11.98
N GLU A 35 11.92 20.52 13.07
CA GLU A 35 10.70 21.33 13.25
C GLU A 35 10.56 22.39 12.15
N LEU A 36 11.67 23.08 11.81
CA LEU A 36 11.70 24.04 10.71
C LEU A 36 11.33 23.39 9.37
N ALA A 37 11.89 22.22 9.06
CA ALA A 37 11.59 21.51 7.81
C ALA A 37 10.12 21.09 7.72
N LEU A 38 9.50 20.72 8.85
CA LEU A 38 8.08 20.39 8.92
C LEU A 38 7.19 21.61 8.67
N ASP A 39 7.52 22.76 9.28
CA ASP A 39 6.76 23.99 9.14
C ASP A 39 6.84 24.57 7.72
N ILE A 40 8.06 24.69 7.17
CA ILE A 40 8.30 25.23 5.82
C ILE A 40 7.63 24.37 4.74
N CYS A 41 7.59 23.05 4.94
CA CYS A 41 6.94 22.14 4.00
C CYS A 41 5.44 21.98 4.26
N SER A 42 4.84 22.78 5.15
CA SER A 42 3.43 22.72 5.53
C SER A 42 2.95 21.31 5.92
N LEU A 43 3.80 20.53 6.60
CA LEU A 43 3.49 19.15 6.99
C LEU A 43 2.77 19.05 8.34
N THR A 44 2.73 20.13 9.13
CA THR A 44 2.17 20.15 10.49
C THR A 44 0.73 19.64 10.52
N HIS A 45 -0.12 20.11 9.60
CA HIS A 45 -1.51 19.65 9.54
C HIS A 45 -1.63 18.17 9.11
N ASP A 46 -0.75 17.68 8.23
CA ASP A 46 -0.76 16.27 7.83
C ASP A 46 -0.35 15.36 9.00
N LEU A 47 0.60 15.79 9.84
CA LEU A 47 1.02 15.04 11.01
C LEU A 47 -0.10 14.89 12.03
N ASP A 48 -0.90 15.95 12.25
CA ASP A 48 -2.04 15.90 13.17
C ASP A 48 -3.11 14.88 12.75
N LEU A 49 -3.24 14.61 11.45
CA LEU A 49 -4.17 13.63 10.91
C LEU A 49 -3.65 12.20 11.01
N LEU A 50 -2.35 11.99 11.25
CA LEU A 50 -1.76 10.66 11.36
C LEU A 50 -1.95 10.08 12.78
N PRO A 51 -2.29 8.78 12.92
CA PRO A 51 -2.60 8.16 14.22
C PRO A 51 -1.48 8.24 15.25
N SER A 52 -0.22 8.32 14.83
CA SER A 52 0.96 8.44 15.69
C SER A 52 1.85 9.62 15.28
N GLY A 53 1.27 10.64 14.63
CA GLY A 53 2.02 11.79 14.14
C GLY A 53 3.18 11.37 13.26
N ASP A 54 4.38 11.88 13.58
CA ASP A 54 5.61 11.60 12.83
C ASP A 54 6.21 10.20 13.08
N GLN A 55 5.77 9.48 14.12
CA GLN A 55 6.15 8.08 14.38
C GLN A 55 5.34 7.09 13.57
N THR A 56 4.37 7.56 12.78
CA THR A 56 3.55 6.71 11.93
C THR A 56 4.42 6.05 10.86
N GLU A 57 4.32 4.72 10.73
CA GLU A 57 4.98 3.98 9.66
C GLU A 57 4.37 4.34 8.31
N ILE A 58 5.20 4.72 7.34
CA ILE A 58 4.77 5.07 5.98
C ILE A 58 5.35 4.10 4.96
N GLY A 59 4.59 3.81 3.90
CA GLY A 59 5.02 2.95 2.79
C GLY A 59 4.15 1.71 2.60
N GLU A 60 4.67 0.66 1.97
CA GLU A 60 3.91 -0.56 1.61
C GLU A 60 3.41 -1.36 2.82
N ARG A 61 4.00 -1.13 3.98
CA ARG A 61 3.65 -1.78 5.26
C ARG A 61 2.99 -0.83 6.27
N GLY A 62 2.77 0.42 5.88
CA GLY A 62 2.27 1.47 6.75
C GLY A 62 1.19 2.32 6.05
N ILE A 63 0.94 3.52 6.55
CA ILE A 63 -0.05 4.41 5.95
C ILE A 63 0.43 4.87 4.56
N THR A 64 -0.49 4.83 3.60
CA THR A 64 -0.24 5.34 2.26
C THR A 64 -0.47 6.85 2.23
N LEU A 65 0.57 7.60 1.84
CA LEU A 65 0.49 9.04 1.69
C LEU A 65 -0.05 9.42 0.30
N SER A 66 -0.77 10.56 0.22
CA SER A 66 -1.18 11.15 -1.04
C SER A 66 0.03 11.63 -1.88
N GLY A 67 -0.17 11.91 -3.17
CA GLY A 67 0.89 12.40 -4.04
C GLY A 67 1.55 13.68 -3.51
N GLY A 68 0.74 14.67 -3.12
CA GLY A 68 1.21 15.93 -2.57
C GLY A 68 1.89 15.78 -1.20
N GLN A 69 1.42 14.86 -0.34
CA GLN A 69 2.09 14.55 0.93
C GLN A 69 3.47 13.93 0.70
N LYS A 70 3.58 12.97 -0.24
CA LYS A 70 4.87 12.37 -0.61
C LYS A 70 5.86 13.42 -1.13
N ALA A 71 5.38 14.35 -1.96
CA ALA A 71 6.19 15.46 -2.46
C ALA A 71 6.71 16.35 -1.31
N ARG A 72 5.83 16.76 -0.38
CA ARG A 72 6.19 17.58 0.78
C ARG A 72 7.17 16.88 1.73
N VAL A 73 6.97 15.59 2.01
CA VAL A 73 7.95 14.78 2.79
C VAL A 73 9.31 14.70 2.08
N ALA A 74 9.32 14.58 0.75
CA ALA A 74 10.56 14.56 -0.01
C ALA A 74 11.31 15.91 0.03
N LEU A 75 10.58 17.03 -0.02
CA LEU A 75 11.15 18.37 0.18
C LEU A 75 11.66 18.59 1.61
N ALA A 76 10.91 18.18 2.63
CA ALA A 76 11.33 18.30 4.02
C ALA A 76 12.67 17.57 4.27
N ARG A 77 12.83 16.39 3.65
CA ARG A 77 14.11 15.66 3.65
C ARG A 77 15.24 16.45 2.99
N ALA A 78 14.97 17.17 1.89
CA ALA A 78 15.98 18.00 1.23
C ALA A 78 16.37 19.21 2.11
N VAL A 79 15.40 19.87 2.74
CA VAL A 79 15.63 20.98 3.69
C VAL A 79 16.47 20.54 4.89
N TYR A 80 16.14 19.38 5.46
CA TYR A 80 16.85 18.85 6.63
C TYR A 80 18.32 18.51 6.33
N HIS A 81 18.61 17.94 5.15
CA HIS A 81 19.95 17.45 4.80
C HIS A 81 21.01 18.55 4.60
N ASP A 82 20.62 19.79 4.29
CA ASP A 82 21.54 20.92 4.08
C ASP A 82 22.65 20.70 3.03
N ALA A 83 22.27 20.45 1.77
CA ALA A 83 23.23 20.27 0.69
C ALA A 83 23.66 21.61 0.06
N ASP A 84 24.85 21.64 -0.56
CA ASP A 84 25.31 22.79 -1.36
C ASP A 84 24.65 22.83 -2.77
N LEU A 85 24.09 21.70 -3.22
CA LEU A 85 23.43 21.54 -4.52
C LEU A 85 22.13 20.74 -4.35
N TYR A 86 21.04 21.32 -4.84
CA TYR A 86 19.72 20.71 -4.89
C TYR A 86 19.29 20.48 -6.34
N LEU A 87 18.93 19.23 -6.64
CA LEU A 87 18.33 18.84 -7.93
C LEU A 87 16.89 18.46 -7.65
N LEU A 88 15.95 19.25 -8.16
CA LEU A 88 14.52 19.10 -7.91
C LEU A 88 13.82 18.77 -9.22
N ASP A 89 13.22 17.58 -9.30
CA ASP A 89 12.49 17.11 -10.48
C ASP A 89 10.97 17.20 -10.24
N ASP A 90 10.37 18.26 -10.79
CA ASP A 90 8.98 18.68 -10.68
C ASP A 90 8.33 18.47 -9.29
N PRO A 91 8.94 19.03 -8.22
CA PRO A 91 8.54 18.75 -6.83
C PRO A 91 7.16 19.30 -6.47
N LEU A 92 6.56 20.17 -7.28
CA LEU A 92 5.30 20.86 -7.01
C LEU A 92 4.10 20.30 -7.80
N ALA A 93 4.31 19.34 -8.70
CA ALA A 93 3.29 18.90 -9.65
C ALA A 93 2.05 18.26 -9.00
N ALA A 94 2.22 17.61 -7.84
CA ALA A 94 1.15 16.88 -7.14
C ALA A 94 0.54 17.66 -5.97
N VAL A 95 0.84 18.95 -5.85
CA VAL A 95 0.48 19.80 -4.72
C VAL A 95 -0.50 20.89 -5.18
N ASP A 96 -1.51 21.20 -4.36
CA ASP A 96 -2.48 22.27 -4.65
C ASP A 96 -1.80 23.62 -4.86
N ALA A 97 -2.36 24.47 -5.74
CA ALA A 97 -1.72 25.72 -6.18
C ALA A 97 -1.34 26.66 -5.02
N HIS A 98 -2.18 26.75 -3.98
CA HIS A 98 -1.89 27.60 -2.82
C HIS A 98 -0.68 27.08 -2.02
N VAL A 99 -0.68 25.77 -1.70
CA VAL A 99 0.43 25.12 -0.97
C VAL A 99 1.70 25.13 -1.82
N ALA A 100 1.59 24.92 -3.14
CA ALA A 100 2.72 24.95 -4.06
C ALA A 100 3.39 26.33 -4.11
N LYS A 101 2.62 27.42 -4.09
CA LYS A 101 3.14 28.79 -4.01
C LYS A 101 3.90 29.02 -2.70
N ASP A 102 3.34 28.57 -1.58
CA ASP A 102 3.96 28.68 -0.26
C ASP A 102 5.26 27.89 -0.20
N LEU A 103 5.25 26.66 -0.70
CA LEU A 103 6.41 25.79 -0.76
C LEU A 103 7.50 26.35 -1.69
N PHE A 104 7.13 26.94 -2.83
CA PHE A 104 8.09 27.59 -3.71
C PHE A 104 8.80 28.75 -3.01
N ASN A 105 8.06 29.65 -2.36
CA ASN A 105 8.64 30.82 -1.70
C ASN A 105 9.41 30.45 -0.44
N LYS A 106 8.79 29.72 0.49
CA LYS A 106 9.37 29.41 1.81
C LYS A 106 10.44 28.32 1.71
N CYS A 107 10.18 27.24 0.98
CA CYS A 107 11.10 26.11 0.90
C CYS A 107 12.18 26.35 -0.15
N ILE A 108 11.80 26.53 -1.41
CA ILE A 108 12.79 26.53 -2.51
C ILE A 108 13.61 27.81 -2.50
N VAL A 109 12.97 28.98 -2.39
CA VAL A 109 13.66 30.27 -2.45
C VAL A 109 14.27 30.64 -1.10
N ASP A 110 13.48 30.76 -0.04
CA ASP A 110 13.97 31.32 1.23
C ASP A 110 14.92 30.37 1.96
N GLU A 111 14.62 29.07 2.00
CA GLU A 111 15.42 28.10 2.76
C GLU A 111 16.49 27.41 1.92
N LEU A 112 16.13 26.76 0.80
CA LEU A 112 17.11 26.01 0.00
C LEU A 112 18.10 26.94 -0.71
N LEU A 113 17.61 27.96 -1.41
CA LEU A 113 18.47 28.87 -2.19
C LEU A 113 19.20 29.89 -1.31
N LEU A 114 18.45 30.60 -0.44
CA LEU A 114 18.98 31.73 0.33
C LEU A 114 19.43 31.37 1.75
N GLY A 115 19.04 30.20 2.28
CA GLY A 115 19.43 29.77 3.62
C GLY A 115 19.00 30.72 4.74
N LYS A 116 17.88 31.43 4.57
CA LYS A 116 17.46 32.54 5.46
C LYS A 116 17.25 32.14 6.92
N SER A 117 16.88 30.90 7.20
CA SER A 117 16.59 30.44 8.57
C SER A 117 17.84 30.04 9.37
N LYS A 118 19.04 30.12 8.78
CA LYS A 118 20.28 29.83 9.51
C LYS A 118 20.64 30.97 10.46
N GLU A 119 20.42 30.75 11.76
CA GLU A 119 20.76 31.68 12.86
C GLU A 119 22.26 32.07 12.89
N ASP A 120 23.16 31.31 12.26
CA ASP A 120 24.60 31.60 12.19
C ASP A 120 24.91 32.65 11.11
N SER A 121 24.54 33.89 11.41
CA SER A 121 24.61 35.11 10.60
C SER A 121 26.03 35.62 10.28
N THR A 122 26.95 34.74 9.84
CA THR A 122 28.32 35.16 9.47
C THR A 122 28.78 34.70 8.09
N GLN A 123 28.00 33.87 7.40
CA GLN A 123 28.26 33.52 6.00
C GLN A 123 26.93 33.29 5.28
N GLU A 124 26.55 34.21 4.41
CA GLU A 124 25.51 34.00 3.39
C GLU A 124 25.93 32.77 2.57
N ARG A 125 25.38 31.60 2.91
CA ARG A 125 25.61 30.37 2.16
C ARG A 125 24.46 30.19 1.20
N ASN A 126 24.68 30.59 -0.05
CA ASN A 126 23.76 30.29 -1.13
C ASN A 126 24.02 28.86 -1.60
N ALA A 127 22.99 28.01 -1.60
CA ALA A 127 23.06 26.73 -2.28
C ALA A 127 22.71 26.91 -3.76
N THR A 128 23.17 25.99 -4.62
CA THR A 128 22.73 25.96 -6.01
C THR A 128 21.45 25.12 -6.10
N VAL A 129 20.38 25.67 -6.66
CA VAL A 129 19.13 24.94 -6.89
C VAL A 129 18.88 24.80 -8.40
N VAL A 130 18.76 23.57 -8.87
CA VAL A 130 18.31 23.26 -10.23
C VAL A 130 16.91 22.68 -10.11
N LEU A 131 15.93 23.46 -10.56
CA LEU A 131 14.52 23.08 -10.58
C LEU A 131 14.11 22.74 -12.01
N VAL A 132 13.72 21.49 -12.23
CA VAL A 132 13.00 21.06 -13.42
C VAL A 132 11.52 21.17 -13.11
N THR A 133 10.75 21.90 -13.93
CA THR A 133 9.31 22.02 -13.72
C THR A 133 8.58 22.30 -15.02
N ASN A 134 7.34 21.82 -15.11
CA ASN A 134 6.41 22.18 -16.17
C ASN A 134 5.57 23.43 -15.83
N ALA A 135 5.64 23.90 -14.57
CA ALA A 135 4.85 25.01 -14.07
C ALA A 135 5.52 26.37 -14.39
N LEU A 136 5.14 26.97 -15.52
CA LEU A 136 5.75 28.20 -16.03
C LEU A 136 5.58 29.43 -15.11
N GLN A 137 4.56 29.45 -14.25
CA GLN A 137 4.28 30.58 -13.37
C GLN A 137 5.42 30.89 -12.39
N TYR A 138 6.28 29.92 -12.09
CA TYR A 138 7.43 30.10 -11.21
C TYR A 138 8.66 30.68 -11.93
N LEU A 139 8.71 30.61 -13.26
CA LEU A 139 9.86 31.06 -14.05
C LEU A 139 10.00 32.58 -14.12
N SER A 140 8.90 33.32 -13.92
CA SER A 140 8.91 34.79 -13.85
C SER A 140 9.40 35.33 -12.50
N HIS A 141 9.67 34.45 -11.54
CA HIS A 141 10.10 34.85 -10.21
C HIS A 141 11.49 35.50 -10.25
N PRO A 142 11.72 36.63 -9.55
CA PRO A 142 12.95 37.42 -9.65
C PRO A 142 14.22 36.69 -9.18
N MET A 143 14.06 35.61 -8.41
CA MET A 143 15.18 34.77 -7.93
C MET A 143 15.61 33.70 -8.94
N VAL A 144 14.97 33.62 -10.12
CA VAL A 144 15.37 32.70 -11.18
C VAL A 144 16.44 33.38 -12.04
N ASP A 145 17.69 32.99 -11.82
CA ASP A 145 18.85 33.57 -12.51
C ASP A 145 18.92 33.17 -13.99
N LYS A 146 18.58 31.91 -14.28
CA LYS A 146 18.74 31.33 -15.62
C LYS A 146 17.71 30.24 -15.88
N ILE A 147 17.07 30.33 -17.05
CA ILE A 147 16.14 29.34 -17.59
C ILE A 147 16.85 28.63 -18.74
N ILE A 148 16.65 27.32 -18.83
CA ILE A 148 17.19 26.46 -19.89
C ILE A 148 16.01 25.69 -20.49
N CYS A 149 15.79 25.84 -21.79
CA CYS A 149 14.77 25.11 -22.52
C CYS A 149 15.42 23.92 -23.24
N LEU A 150 14.83 22.74 -23.05
CA LEU A 150 15.26 21.49 -23.68
C LEU A 150 14.24 21.08 -24.75
N GLY A 151 14.72 20.76 -25.95
CA GLY A 151 13.93 20.22 -27.05
C GLY A 151 14.70 19.10 -27.75
N ASP A 152 14.02 18.00 -28.07
CA ASP A 152 14.61 16.80 -28.69
C ASP A 152 15.91 16.30 -28.04
N GLY A 153 16.01 16.42 -26.70
CA GLY A 153 17.18 16.00 -25.93
C GLY A 153 18.40 16.94 -26.03
N CYS A 154 18.26 18.11 -26.66
CA CYS A 154 19.28 19.14 -26.78
C CYS A 154 18.84 20.43 -26.06
N VAL A 155 19.82 21.26 -25.68
CA VAL A 155 19.55 22.63 -25.19
C VAL A 155 19.26 23.50 -26.40
N GLU A 156 18.01 23.97 -26.52
CA GLU A 156 17.61 24.88 -27.60
C GLU A 156 17.94 26.33 -27.22
N GLU A 157 17.60 26.72 -25.99
CA GLU A 157 17.71 28.09 -25.53
C GLU A 157 18.13 28.15 -24.07
N ALA A 158 18.86 29.21 -23.70
CA ALA A 158 19.21 29.50 -22.32
C ALA A 158 19.33 31.00 -22.11
N GLY A 159 18.69 31.53 -21.07
CA GLY A 159 18.69 32.96 -20.79
C GLY A 159 17.86 33.33 -19.56
N THR A 160 17.73 34.62 -19.31
CA THR A 160 16.80 35.14 -18.29
C THR A 160 15.37 35.17 -18.82
N PHE A 161 14.37 35.21 -17.93
CA PHE A 161 12.96 35.32 -18.34
C PHE A 161 12.70 36.49 -19.28
N ALA A 162 13.26 37.67 -18.99
CA ALA A 162 13.09 38.86 -19.81
C ALA A 162 13.71 38.70 -21.22
N GLN A 163 14.86 38.04 -21.32
CA GLN A 163 15.51 37.77 -22.62
C GLN A 163 14.67 36.80 -23.45
N LEU A 164 14.27 35.67 -22.86
CA LEU A 164 13.55 34.61 -23.58
C LEU A 164 12.11 35.00 -23.95
N SER A 165 11.44 35.79 -23.10
CA SER A 165 10.08 36.31 -23.37
C SER A 165 10.05 37.46 -24.38
N SER A 166 11.18 38.14 -24.61
CA SER A 166 11.24 39.27 -25.55
C SER A 166 11.39 38.84 -27.01
N ASP A 167 11.88 37.63 -27.25
CA ASP A 167 12.04 37.08 -28.58
C ASP A 167 10.77 36.30 -28.98
N PRO A 168 9.97 36.77 -29.95
CA PRO A 168 8.75 36.09 -30.39
C PRO A 168 9.02 34.80 -31.16
N SER A 169 10.26 34.59 -31.63
CA SER A 169 10.66 33.39 -32.37
C SER A 169 11.20 32.28 -31.48
N SER A 170 11.28 32.53 -30.16
CA SER A 170 11.83 31.59 -29.21
C SER A 170 10.87 30.41 -28.96
N SER A 171 11.43 29.22 -28.75
CA SER A 171 10.67 28.05 -28.30
C SER A 171 9.94 28.37 -26.99
N PHE A 172 10.59 29.12 -26.10
CA PHE A 172 10.00 29.55 -24.82
C PHE A 172 8.73 30.42 -24.97
N SER A 173 8.74 31.40 -25.87
CA SER A 173 7.57 32.25 -26.14
C SER A 173 6.40 31.45 -26.71
N SER A 174 6.69 30.43 -27.51
CA SER A 174 5.69 29.49 -28.04
C SER A 174 5.05 28.65 -26.93
N PHE A 175 5.83 28.23 -25.92
CA PHE A 175 5.26 27.55 -24.73
C PHE A 175 4.38 28.48 -23.90
N LEU A 176 4.80 29.74 -23.71
CA LEU A 176 4.03 30.73 -22.96
C LEU A 176 2.68 31.04 -23.63
N SER A 177 2.63 31.16 -24.95
CA SER A 177 1.37 31.42 -25.67
C SER A 177 0.38 30.27 -25.54
N VAL A 178 0.84 29.02 -25.73
CA VAL A 178 0.01 27.82 -25.61
C VAL A 178 -0.59 27.70 -24.21
N ILE A 179 0.19 27.99 -23.17
CA ILE A 179 -0.31 27.91 -21.78
C ILE A 179 -1.25 29.07 -21.47
N ALA A 180 -0.98 30.28 -21.96
CA ALA A 180 -1.90 31.41 -21.80
C ALA A 180 -3.26 31.17 -22.48
N GLU A 181 -3.25 30.54 -23.66
CA GLU A 181 -4.46 30.12 -24.37
C GLU A 181 -5.21 29.02 -23.63
N THR A 182 -4.49 28.00 -23.14
CA THR A 182 -5.09 26.88 -22.38
C THR A 182 -5.71 27.36 -21.07
N SER A 183 -5.03 28.27 -20.36
CA SER A 183 -5.51 28.86 -19.10
C SER A 183 -6.79 29.66 -19.31
N LYS A 184 -6.88 30.43 -20.41
CA LYS A 184 -8.10 31.16 -20.78
C LYS A 184 -9.24 30.20 -21.15
N ALA A 185 -8.95 29.14 -21.90
CA ALA A 185 -9.95 28.13 -22.27
C ALA A 185 -10.50 27.36 -21.05
N THR A 186 -9.67 27.06 -20.05
CA THR A 186 -10.12 26.42 -18.80
C THR A 186 -11.00 27.36 -17.96
N ILE A 187 -10.72 28.66 -17.94
CA ILE A 187 -11.56 29.66 -17.27
C ILE A 187 -12.90 29.84 -17.99
N GLU A 188 -12.91 29.83 -19.33
CA GLU A 188 -14.16 29.89 -20.12
C GLU A 188 -15.02 28.63 -19.93
N GLN A 189 -14.42 27.44 -19.82
CA GLN A 189 -15.16 26.21 -19.52
C GLN A 189 -15.71 26.17 -18.09
N ALA A 190 -15.00 26.74 -17.10
CA ALA A 190 -15.50 26.85 -15.74
C ALA A 190 -16.68 27.85 -15.60
N ASN A 191 -16.78 28.84 -16.50
CA ASN A 191 -17.89 29.80 -16.52
C ASN A 191 -19.14 29.32 -17.28
N THR A 192 -19.19 28.09 -17.79
CA THR A 192 -20.36 27.57 -18.53
C THR A 192 -21.29 26.68 -17.70
N GLU A 193 -20.96 26.40 -16.44
CA GLU A 193 -21.83 25.72 -15.47
C GLU A 193 -22.03 26.59 -14.22
N ASP A 194 -22.70 27.73 -14.38
CA ASP A 194 -23.66 28.28 -13.40
C ASP A 194 -24.12 29.66 -13.88
N VAL A 195 -25.33 29.71 -14.46
CA VAL A 195 -26.02 30.97 -14.72
C VAL A 195 -26.75 31.37 -13.44
N VAL A 196 -26.20 32.35 -12.72
CA VAL A 196 -27.00 33.26 -11.90
C VAL A 196 -26.49 34.68 -12.16
N ASP A 197 -27.27 35.44 -12.94
CA ASP A 197 -27.11 36.86 -13.20
C ASP A 197 -27.01 37.65 -11.89
N LEU A 198 -25.97 38.46 -11.71
CA LEU A 198 -26.03 39.79 -11.09
C LEU A 198 -24.90 40.69 -11.64
N ASP A 199 -25.28 41.92 -11.95
CA ASP A 199 -24.59 42.97 -12.72
C ASP A 199 -23.16 43.38 -12.29
N GLU A 200 -22.39 43.85 -13.28
CA GLU A 200 -21.17 44.66 -13.11
C GLU A 200 -21.46 45.96 -12.34
N SER A 201 -20.72 46.19 -11.24
CA SER A 201 -20.27 47.53 -10.87
C SER A 201 -18.96 47.45 -10.08
N ASP A 202 -17.99 48.25 -10.52
CA ASP A 202 -16.73 48.59 -9.83
C ASP A 202 -17.00 49.13 -8.41
N ASP A 203 -16.24 48.69 -7.40
CA ASP A 203 -15.24 49.53 -6.70
C ASP A 203 -14.63 48.87 -5.45
N LEU A 204 -13.42 49.35 -5.14
CA LEU A 204 -12.52 49.00 -4.04
C LEU A 204 -13.11 49.16 -2.62
N SER A 205 -12.66 48.34 -1.67
CA SER A 205 -12.15 48.69 -0.32
C SER A 205 -12.54 47.73 0.82
N GLU A 206 -11.83 47.91 1.93
CA GLU A 206 -11.51 47.00 3.04
C GLU A 206 -12.66 46.61 4.00
N ASN A 207 -12.33 45.57 4.79
CA ASN A 207 -12.67 45.33 6.20
C ASN A 207 -13.95 44.54 6.58
N ALA A 208 -13.65 43.46 7.31
CA ALA A 208 -14.23 43.04 8.59
C ALA A 208 -15.54 42.22 8.64
N LEU A 209 -15.42 41.07 9.34
CA LEU A 209 -16.39 40.44 10.28
C LEU A 209 -17.73 39.95 9.64
N ASP A 210 -18.37 38.86 10.02
CA ASP A 210 -18.24 37.79 11.01
C ASP A 210 -19.50 36.90 10.82
N CYS A 211 -19.53 35.74 11.48
CA CYS A 211 -20.68 34.97 11.95
C CYS A 211 -21.64 34.18 11.00
N VAL A 212 -21.71 32.85 11.28
CA VAL A 212 -22.88 31.93 11.52
C VAL A 212 -24.12 31.99 10.58
N ASP A 213 -24.85 30.92 10.27
CA ASP A 213 -25.31 29.76 11.04
C ASP A 213 -25.87 28.67 10.09
N GLU A 214 -25.96 27.45 10.62
CA GLU A 214 -26.66 26.28 10.04
C GLU A 214 -28.19 26.51 9.89
N PRO A 215 -28.91 25.65 9.13
CA PRO A 215 -29.82 24.77 9.88
C PRO A 215 -30.08 23.36 9.28
N ASP A 216 -29.96 22.38 10.18
CA ASP A 216 -30.82 21.22 10.47
C ASP A 216 -32.29 21.22 9.96
N VAL A 217 -32.74 20.17 9.27
CA VAL A 217 -34.14 19.66 9.33
C VAL A 217 -34.20 18.14 9.05
N ALA A 218 -34.83 17.44 10.00
CA ALA A 218 -35.08 16.00 10.00
C ALA A 218 -36.48 15.57 9.46
N LYS A 219 -36.54 14.29 9.02
CA LYS A 219 -37.52 13.24 9.40
C LYS A 219 -38.81 12.94 8.57
N VAL A 220 -39.09 11.61 8.54
CA VAL A 220 -40.36 10.83 8.33
C VAL A 220 -40.78 10.61 6.85
N ILE A 221 -41.12 9.43 6.29
CA ILE A 221 -42.14 8.39 6.63
C ILE A 221 -41.92 7.07 5.81
N GLU A 222 -41.96 5.89 6.46
CA GLU A 222 -42.38 4.56 5.94
C GLU A 222 -43.91 4.37 6.16
N PRO A 223 -44.71 3.49 5.48
CA PRO A 223 -44.44 2.05 5.23
C PRO A 223 -45.15 1.36 4.02
N ASN A 224 -44.76 0.11 3.69
CA ASN A 224 -45.64 -1.10 3.66
C ASN A 224 -45.02 -2.32 2.94
N SER A 225 -45.15 -3.49 3.60
CA SER A 225 -44.80 -4.84 3.13
C SER A 225 -46.00 -5.51 2.42
N PRO A 226 -45.84 -6.66 1.70
CA PRO A 226 -45.96 -7.96 2.39
C PRO A 226 -45.08 -9.13 1.87
N ARG A 227 -44.40 -9.78 2.82
CA ARG A 227 -44.37 -11.23 3.18
C ARG A 227 -44.52 -12.34 2.10
N ARG A 228 -43.51 -13.23 2.03
CA ARG A 228 -43.57 -14.71 1.78
C ARG A 228 -42.18 -15.36 2.00
N THR A 229 -41.85 -15.89 3.18
CA THR A 229 -41.88 -17.30 3.66
C THR A 229 -41.10 -18.37 2.86
N SER A 230 -39.93 -18.79 3.37
CA SER A 230 -39.45 -20.19 3.52
C SER A 230 -38.04 -20.18 4.15
N SER A 231 -37.86 -20.59 5.42
CA SER A 231 -37.23 -21.87 5.85
C SER A 231 -35.84 -22.11 5.24
N SER A 232 -34.73 -22.38 5.93
CA SER A 232 -34.51 -22.99 7.24
C SER A 232 -33.00 -23.04 7.55
N VAL A 233 -32.64 -23.11 8.84
CA VAL A 233 -31.35 -23.60 9.40
C VAL A 233 -30.12 -22.68 9.27
N ARG A 234 -29.91 -21.82 10.27
CA ARG A 234 -28.56 -21.39 10.71
C ARG A 234 -28.42 -21.68 12.21
N ARG A 235 -27.54 -22.62 12.53
CA ARG A 235 -27.08 -23.06 13.85
C ARG A 235 -25.58 -23.30 13.63
N SER A 236 -24.59 -22.81 14.37
CA SER A 236 -24.51 -21.99 15.57
C SER A 236 -23.01 -21.76 15.84
N ILE A 237 -22.47 -20.54 15.76
CA ILE A 237 -21.20 -20.17 16.41
C ILE A 237 -21.28 -18.69 16.79
N VAL A 238 -22.00 -18.38 17.87
CA VAL A 238 -21.80 -17.16 18.67
C VAL A 238 -22.13 -17.49 20.12
N LYS A 239 -21.09 -17.68 20.92
CA LYS A 239 -21.03 -17.63 22.39
C LYS A 239 -19.53 -17.59 22.70
N ARG A 240 -18.96 -16.66 23.46
CA ARG A 240 -19.48 -15.65 24.36
C ARG A 240 -18.32 -14.70 24.66
N THR A 241 -18.61 -13.40 24.73
CA THR A 241 -17.72 -12.33 25.17
C THR A 241 -17.52 -12.36 26.69
N GLU A 242 -16.46 -11.66 27.13
CA GLU A 242 -16.17 -11.10 28.47
C GLU A 242 -15.37 -11.95 29.46
N GLU A 243 -14.08 -11.61 29.61
CA GLU A 243 -13.51 -10.96 30.82
C GLU A 243 -12.00 -10.70 30.63
N ALA A 244 -11.58 -9.42 30.64
CA ALA A 244 -10.39 -8.89 31.33
C ALA A 244 -10.04 -7.47 30.82
N GLU A 245 -10.32 -6.48 31.66
CA GLU A 245 -9.81 -5.11 31.56
C GLU A 245 -8.33 -5.00 31.99
N ASN A 246 -7.73 -3.88 31.56
CA ASN A 246 -6.51 -3.23 32.02
C ASN A 246 -5.15 -3.79 31.58
N GLU A 247 -4.57 -3.12 30.58
CA GLU A 247 -3.26 -2.47 30.74
C GLU A 247 -3.12 -1.30 29.75
N SER A 248 -3.20 -0.08 30.27
CA SER A 248 -2.79 1.14 29.60
C SER A 248 -1.26 1.21 29.57
N GLY A 249 -0.67 0.91 28.41
CA GLY A 249 0.74 1.12 28.14
C GLY A 249 0.90 1.54 26.68
N ALA A 250 1.41 2.75 26.47
CA ALA A 250 1.68 3.34 25.16
C ALA A 250 2.46 2.35 24.27
N LYS A 251 1.75 1.69 23.36
CA LYS A 251 2.34 0.93 22.26
C LYS A 251 2.15 1.79 21.01
N GLY A 252 3.27 2.24 20.45
CA GLY A 252 3.29 3.04 19.22
C GLY A 252 2.50 2.36 18.10
N GLY A 253 1.82 3.18 17.30
CA GLY A 253 0.91 2.78 16.23
C GLY A 253 1.62 2.08 15.07
N ALA A 254 2.14 0.89 15.32
CA ALA A 254 2.39 -0.09 14.28
C ALA A 254 1.03 -0.51 13.76
N LEU A 255 0.72 -0.15 12.51
CA LEU A 255 -0.53 -0.54 11.85
C LEU A 255 -0.64 -2.05 11.67
N MET A 256 0.47 -2.80 11.75
CA MET A 256 0.41 -4.25 11.81
C MET A 256 -0.01 -4.70 13.20
N THR A 257 -1.24 -5.21 13.29
CA THR A 257 -1.72 -5.99 14.43
C THR A 257 -0.68 -7.06 14.85
N ASP A 258 -0.51 -7.24 16.15
CA ASP A 258 0.40 -8.23 16.75
C ASP A 258 0.12 -9.69 16.28
N GLU A 259 -0.97 -9.93 15.55
CA GLU A 259 -1.39 -11.22 14.99
C GLU A 259 -0.38 -11.82 14.00
N PHE A 260 0.29 -11.02 13.16
CA PHE A 260 1.33 -11.53 12.26
C PHE A 260 2.62 -11.93 12.98
N LYS A 261 2.88 -11.34 14.17
CA LYS A 261 4.01 -11.70 15.03
C LYS A 261 3.71 -12.94 15.88
N GLU A 262 2.45 -13.15 16.25
CA GLU A 262 1.98 -14.34 16.96
C GLU A 262 1.72 -15.52 16.02
N ARG A 263 2.75 -15.97 15.30
CA ARG A 263 2.73 -17.33 14.75
C ARG A 263 2.56 -18.29 15.92
N LYS A 264 1.41 -18.96 16.03
CA LYS A 264 1.17 -20.01 17.03
C LYS A 264 2.31 -21.04 16.93
N LYS A 265 3.25 -21.01 17.87
CA LYS A 265 4.34 -21.99 17.99
C LYS A 265 3.77 -23.20 18.73
N GLY A 266 3.45 -24.27 17.99
CA GLY A 266 2.89 -25.48 18.59
C GLY A 266 2.46 -26.52 17.55
N SER A 267 1.90 -27.63 18.02
CA SER A 267 1.27 -28.64 17.17
C SER A 267 -0.02 -28.11 16.55
N VAL A 268 -0.31 -28.51 15.31
CA VAL A 268 -1.55 -28.18 14.62
C VAL A 268 -2.73 -28.85 15.34
N ASP A 269 -3.79 -28.09 15.57
CA ASP A 269 -4.98 -28.59 16.24
C ASP A 269 -5.73 -29.63 15.38
N ARG A 270 -6.38 -30.60 16.03
CA ARG A 270 -7.10 -31.68 15.34
C ARG A 270 -8.24 -31.17 14.48
N ASP A 271 -8.81 -30.04 14.87
CA ASP A 271 -9.89 -29.37 14.16
C ASP A 271 -9.47 -28.94 12.74
N VAL A 272 -8.19 -28.60 12.54
CA VAL A 272 -7.65 -28.25 11.21
C VAL A 272 -7.65 -29.46 10.28
N TYR A 273 -7.29 -30.64 10.81
CA TYR A 273 -7.32 -31.88 10.04
C TYR A 273 -8.76 -32.30 9.70
N MET A 274 -9.69 -32.11 10.65
CA MET A 274 -11.10 -32.41 10.42
C MET A 274 -11.70 -31.47 9.37
N ALA A 275 -11.40 -30.17 9.44
CA ALA A 275 -11.84 -29.19 8.45
C ALA A 275 -11.36 -29.54 7.03
N TRP A 276 -10.09 -29.93 6.87
CA TRP A 276 -9.58 -30.40 5.59
C TRP A 276 -10.30 -31.66 5.09
N ALA A 277 -10.53 -32.64 5.97
CA ALA A 277 -11.24 -33.87 5.64
C ALA A 277 -12.70 -33.60 5.22
N ASP A 278 -13.36 -32.65 5.87
CA ASP A 278 -14.72 -32.21 5.51
C ASP A 278 -14.75 -31.55 4.13
N SER A 279 -13.79 -30.66 3.82
CA SER A 279 -13.65 -30.06 2.49
C SER A 279 -13.32 -31.08 1.38
N ALA A 280 -12.64 -32.19 1.71
CA ALA A 280 -12.31 -33.26 0.76
C ALA A 280 -13.51 -34.13 0.35
N GLY A 281 -14.65 -34.00 1.04
CA GLY A 281 -15.83 -34.86 0.87
C GLY A 281 -16.23 -35.61 2.14
N GLY A 282 -15.67 -35.24 3.29
CA GLY A 282 -16.02 -35.74 4.60
C GLY A 282 -15.51 -37.13 4.92
N VAL A 283 -15.96 -37.64 6.07
CA VAL A 283 -15.55 -38.93 6.63
C VAL A 283 -15.79 -40.10 5.65
N SER A 284 -16.82 -40.02 4.81
CA SER A 284 -17.12 -41.08 3.82
C SER A 284 -16.00 -41.28 2.80
N VAL A 285 -15.41 -40.19 2.29
CA VAL A 285 -14.28 -40.27 1.35
C VAL A 285 -13.04 -40.76 2.08
N GLY A 286 -12.79 -40.29 3.30
CA GLY A 286 -11.69 -40.77 4.14
C GLY A 286 -11.75 -42.28 4.42
N VAL A 287 -12.92 -42.80 4.79
CA VAL A 287 -13.15 -44.24 4.98
C VAL A 287 -12.93 -45.02 3.69
N SER A 288 -13.39 -44.48 2.55
CA SER A 288 -13.19 -45.11 1.23
C SER A 288 -11.71 -45.19 0.85
N ILE A 289 -10.93 -44.13 1.12
CA ILE A 289 -9.47 -44.13 0.94
C ILE A 289 -8.85 -45.23 1.81
N LEU A 290 -9.14 -45.24 3.12
CA LEU A 290 -8.58 -46.21 4.06
C LEU A 290 -8.90 -47.65 3.64
N LEU A 291 -10.15 -47.93 3.27
CA LEU A 291 -10.56 -49.25 2.79
C LEU A 291 -9.78 -49.66 1.54
N LEU A 292 -9.65 -48.77 0.55
CA LEU A 292 -8.92 -49.08 -0.67
C LEU A 292 -7.41 -49.26 -0.42
N PHE A 293 -6.84 -48.52 0.54
CA PHE A 293 -5.48 -48.76 1.03
C PHE A 293 -5.33 -50.16 1.63
N THR A 294 -6.25 -50.59 2.49
CA THR A 294 -6.20 -51.94 3.08
C THR A 294 -6.36 -53.04 2.04
N ILE A 295 -7.20 -52.86 1.02
CA ILE A 295 -7.37 -53.82 -0.09
C ILE A 295 -6.08 -53.95 -0.89
N VAL A 296 -5.45 -52.83 -1.23
CA VAL A 296 -4.18 -52.84 -1.97
C VAL A 296 -3.12 -53.61 -1.18
N GLU A 297 -2.95 -53.31 0.12
CA GLU A 297 -1.98 -54.02 0.94
C GLU A 297 -2.33 -55.50 1.14
N ALA A 298 -3.62 -55.85 1.27
CA ALA A 298 -4.05 -57.25 1.34
C ALA A 298 -3.70 -58.02 0.06
N LEU A 299 -3.88 -57.41 -1.12
CA LEU A 299 -3.54 -58.03 -2.41
C LEU A 299 -2.03 -58.18 -2.61
N THR A 300 -1.23 -57.19 -2.19
CA THR A 300 0.24 -57.26 -2.30
C THR A 300 0.81 -58.32 -1.34
N VAL A 301 0.29 -58.42 -0.12
CA VAL A 301 0.65 -59.48 0.83
C VAL A 301 0.20 -60.85 0.32
N SER A 302 -1.01 -60.94 -0.22
CA SER A 302 -1.53 -62.18 -0.81
C SER A 302 -0.67 -62.67 -1.98
N SER A 303 -0.20 -61.74 -2.84
CA SER A 303 0.73 -62.05 -3.94
C SER A 303 2.05 -62.64 -3.44
N LYS A 304 2.65 -62.05 -2.39
CA LYS A 304 3.87 -62.56 -1.76
C LYS A 304 3.67 -63.91 -1.09
N TRP A 305 2.58 -64.05 -0.33
CA TRP A 305 2.23 -65.30 0.34
C TRP A 305 1.99 -66.43 -0.66
N TRP A 306 1.35 -66.13 -1.80
CA TRP A 306 1.12 -67.09 -2.87
C TRP A 306 2.42 -67.64 -3.46
N LEU A 307 3.45 -66.81 -3.64
CA LEU A 307 4.77 -67.26 -4.06
C LEU A 307 5.42 -68.22 -3.05
N THR A 308 5.27 -67.94 -1.75
CA THR A 308 5.75 -68.84 -0.69
C THR A 308 5.04 -70.19 -0.75
N HIS A 309 3.72 -70.18 -0.93
CA HIS A 309 2.93 -71.41 -1.04
C HIS A 309 3.29 -72.23 -2.30
N TRP A 310 3.49 -71.56 -3.44
CA TRP A 310 3.94 -72.22 -4.68
C TRP A 310 5.33 -72.86 -4.51
N SER A 311 6.27 -72.16 -3.86
CA SER A 311 7.61 -72.67 -3.59
C SER A 311 7.62 -73.93 -2.72
N GLN A 312 6.68 -74.06 -1.79
CA GLN A 312 6.58 -75.23 -0.90
C GLN A 312 5.87 -76.43 -1.57
N SER A 313 5.04 -76.18 -2.59
CA SER A 313 4.23 -77.20 -3.26
C SER A 313 5.01 -78.05 -4.27
N GLY A 314 6.33 -77.92 -4.36
CA GLY A 314 7.19 -78.81 -5.15
C GLY A 314 7.00 -78.78 -6.68
N GLY A 315 6.31 -77.77 -7.23
CA GLY A 315 6.23 -77.54 -8.68
C GLY A 315 5.11 -78.27 -9.45
N SER A 316 4.05 -78.74 -8.80
CA SER A 316 2.84 -79.20 -9.51
C SER A 316 2.23 -78.09 -10.39
N ASN A 317 1.66 -78.45 -11.56
CA ASN A 317 0.96 -77.60 -12.54
C ASN A 317 1.36 -76.10 -12.54
N ALA A 318 2.56 -75.78 -13.02
CA ALA A 318 3.10 -74.41 -13.06
C ALA A 318 2.13 -73.37 -13.67
N PHE A 319 1.39 -73.73 -14.71
CA PHE A 319 0.41 -72.84 -15.34
C PHE A 319 -0.74 -72.43 -14.41
N PHE A 320 -1.17 -73.30 -13.49
CA PHE A 320 -2.23 -72.98 -12.52
C PHE A 320 -1.74 -71.96 -11.47
N PHE A 321 -0.58 -72.20 -10.87
CA PHE A 321 0.01 -71.29 -9.88
C PHE A 321 0.37 -69.93 -10.51
N LEU A 322 0.91 -69.95 -11.72
CA LEU A 322 1.21 -68.73 -12.48
C LEU A 322 -0.06 -67.95 -12.85
N GLY A 323 -1.14 -68.65 -13.24
CA GLY A 323 -2.42 -68.02 -13.56
C GLY A 323 -3.04 -67.28 -12.38
N ILE A 324 -3.06 -67.89 -11.19
CA ILE A 324 -3.56 -67.24 -9.97
C ILE A 324 -2.65 -66.09 -9.54
N TYR A 325 -1.33 -66.27 -9.62
CA TYR A 325 -0.37 -65.21 -9.32
C TYR A 325 -0.58 -63.99 -10.23
N ALA A 326 -0.73 -64.22 -11.54
CA ALA A 326 -0.99 -63.17 -12.51
C ALA A 326 -2.32 -62.45 -12.21
N LEU A 327 -3.38 -63.19 -11.85
CA LEU A 327 -4.67 -62.62 -11.49
C LEU A 327 -4.59 -61.71 -10.26
N ILE A 328 -3.92 -62.16 -9.19
CA ILE A 328 -3.74 -61.37 -7.95
C ILE A 328 -2.96 -60.08 -8.24
N ASN A 329 -1.87 -60.16 -9.02
CA ASN A 329 -1.06 -58.98 -9.36
C ASN A 329 -1.81 -58.02 -10.29
N PHE A 330 -2.58 -58.54 -11.25
CA PHE A 330 -3.41 -57.70 -12.10
C PHE A 330 -4.46 -56.96 -11.26
N ALA A 331 -5.16 -57.67 -10.37
CA ALA A 331 -6.09 -57.04 -9.42
C ALA A 331 -5.39 -55.98 -8.53
N ALA A 332 -4.16 -56.25 -8.06
CA ALA A 332 -3.38 -55.32 -7.26
C ALA A 332 -3.02 -54.04 -8.04
N ILE A 333 -2.64 -54.15 -9.33
CA ILE A 333 -2.33 -53.00 -10.19
C ILE A 333 -3.58 -52.12 -10.36
N PHE A 334 -4.73 -52.73 -10.68
CA PHE A 334 -5.99 -51.99 -10.83
C PHE A 334 -6.42 -51.32 -9.51
N ALA A 335 -6.32 -52.03 -8.38
CA ALA A 335 -6.63 -51.47 -7.08
C ALA A 335 -5.67 -50.30 -6.71
N THR A 336 -4.38 -50.42 -7.05
CA THR A 336 -3.38 -49.36 -6.83
C THR A 336 -3.67 -48.13 -7.68
N PHE A 337 -4.06 -48.32 -8.94
CA PHE A 337 -4.49 -47.23 -9.80
C PHE A 337 -5.74 -46.54 -9.26
N GLY A 338 -6.75 -47.31 -8.84
CA GLY A 338 -7.96 -46.78 -8.20
C GLY A 338 -7.65 -45.98 -6.93
N ARG A 339 -6.74 -46.48 -6.09
CA ARG A 339 -6.27 -45.78 -4.88
C ARG A 339 -5.66 -44.43 -5.20
N LEU A 340 -4.76 -44.39 -6.19
CA LEU A 340 -4.11 -43.16 -6.62
C LEU A 340 -5.12 -42.16 -7.17
N MET A 341 -6.03 -42.62 -8.04
CA MET A 341 -7.06 -41.78 -8.64
C MET A 341 -7.97 -41.16 -7.58
N LEU A 342 -8.46 -41.96 -6.64
CA LEU A 342 -9.34 -41.50 -5.57
C LEU A 342 -8.63 -40.50 -4.65
N PHE A 343 -7.36 -40.76 -4.29
CA PHE A 343 -6.56 -39.86 -3.46
C PHE A 343 -6.34 -38.50 -4.14
N ILE A 344 -5.99 -38.48 -5.43
CA ILE A 344 -5.79 -37.24 -6.18
C ILE A 344 -7.09 -36.45 -6.32
N LEU A 345 -8.21 -37.11 -6.68
CA LEU A 345 -9.51 -36.45 -6.83
C LEU A 345 -10.00 -35.85 -5.51
N ALA A 346 -9.84 -36.57 -4.39
CA ALA A 346 -10.16 -36.06 -3.06
C ALA A 346 -9.31 -34.83 -2.70
N GLY A 347 -8.00 -34.87 -2.99
CA GLY A 347 -7.09 -33.75 -2.75
C GLY A 347 -7.43 -32.52 -3.60
N LEU A 348 -7.72 -32.70 -4.90
CA LEU A 348 -8.14 -31.61 -5.78
C LEU A 348 -9.46 -30.98 -5.33
N ARG A 349 -10.43 -31.82 -4.93
CA ARG A 349 -11.71 -31.34 -4.40
C ARG A 349 -11.54 -30.54 -3.12
N ALA A 350 -10.70 -31.01 -2.18
CA ALA A 350 -10.39 -30.29 -0.96
C ALA A 350 -9.77 -28.93 -1.26
N SER A 351 -8.77 -28.89 -2.16
CA SER A 351 -8.09 -27.66 -2.54
C SER A 351 -9.04 -26.64 -3.17
N HIS A 352 -9.89 -27.07 -4.11
CA HIS A 352 -10.85 -26.18 -4.76
C HIS A 352 -11.85 -25.62 -3.75
N SER A 353 -12.42 -26.50 -2.92
CA SER A 353 -13.40 -26.09 -1.91
C SER A 353 -12.79 -25.11 -0.91
N MET A 354 -11.60 -25.39 -0.37
CA MET A 354 -10.95 -24.47 0.58
C MET A 354 -10.60 -23.12 -0.07
N PHE A 355 -10.18 -23.13 -1.34
CA PHE A 355 -9.87 -21.89 -2.07
C PHE A 355 -11.13 -21.04 -2.29
N GLU A 356 -12.25 -21.64 -2.71
CA GLU A 356 -13.52 -20.91 -2.89
C GLU A 356 -14.01 -20.30 -1.58
N HIS A 357 -13.96 -21.05 -0.47
CA HIS A 357 -14.35 -20.54 0.84
C HIS A 357 -13.44 -19.40 1.30
N LEU A 358 -12.12 -19.53 1.11
CA LEU A 358 -11.17 -18.47 1.44
C LEU A 358 -11.46 -17.21 0.61
N LEU A 359 -11.67 -17.37 -0.69
CA LEU A 359 -11.96 -16.27 -1.59
C LEU A 359 -13.26 -15.56 -1.22
N GLU A 360 -14.33 -16.29 -0.91
CA GLU A 360 -15.60 -15.72 -0.48
C GLU A 360 -15.45 -14.95 0.84
N ILE A 361 -14.70 -15.48 1.81
CA ILE A 361 -14.43 -14.81 3.09
C ILE A 361 -13.63 -13.53 2.87
N VAL A 362 -12.55 -13.58 2.08
CA VAL A 362 -11.71 -12.40 1.82
C VAL A 362 -12.48 -11.34 1.05
N MET A 363 -13.26 -11.73 0.03
CA MET A 363 -14.05 -10.78 -0.76
C MET A 363 -15.26 -10.19 0.00
N SER A 364 -15.74 -10.88 1.04
CA SER A 364 -16.82 -10.38 1.91
C SER A 364 -16.31 -9.65 3.16
N ALA A 365 -15.00 -9.62 3.38
CA ALA A 365 -14.39 -8.90 4.49
C ALA A 365 -14.56 -7.38 4.31
N PRO A 366 -14.82 -6.63 5.40
CA PRO A 366 -14.89 -5.16 5.34
C PRO A 366 -13.52 -4.57 4.97
N MET A 367 -13.50 -3.38 4.36
CA MET A 367 -12.25 -2.66 4.04
C MET A 367 -11.33 -2.51 5.27
N SER A 368 -11.92 -2.35 6.46
CA SER A 368 -11.17 -2.27 7.72
C SER A 368 -10.24 -3.47 7.96
N PHE A 369 -10.59 -4.68 7.49
CA PHE A 369 -9.73 -5.87 7.59
C PHE A 369 -8.46 -5.77 6.73
N PHE A 370 -8.52 -5.03 5.62
CA PHE A 370 -7.34 -4.82 4.75
C PHE A 370 -6.49 -3.65 5.21
N ASP A 371 -7.07 -2.73 5.99
CA ASP A 371 -6.40 -1.57 6.55
C ASP A 371 -5.70 -1.86 7.90
N THR A 372 -5.88 -3.05 8.48
CA THR A 372 -5.19 -3.54 9.70
C THR A 372 -4.13 -4.59 9.38
#